data_AF-A0A8D2P352-F1
#
_entry.id   AF-A0A8D2P352-F1
#
_cell.length_a   1.000
_cell.length_b   1.000
_cell.length_c   1.000
_cell.angle_alpha   90.00
_cell.angle_beta   90.00
_cell.angle_gamma   90.00
#
_symmetry.space_group_name_H-M   'P 1'
#
loop_
_entity.id
_entity.type
_entity.pdbx_description
1 polymer ?
#
loop_
_entity_poly.entity_id
_entity_poly.type
_entity_poly.pdbx_seq_one_letter_code
_entity_poly.pdbx_strand_id
1 'polypeptide(L)'
;MLGDADRRHCKFRPDPNIPLMFSAVNEDYLGSGWSRGHMAPAGDNKFSTRAMAETFYLSNIVPQNYENNAGFWNRMEMYCRELTERFEDVWVVSGPLTLPQTNGDGKKSVTYQVIGKDDVAVPSHLYKVILARRSRTSSEPLVLGAFVVPNDPIGFSHQLTDFQVSVEDLEKMSGLVFFPQVDKTKDVKNICEVDTCKLMGFKEFTLYITARKVRSARTLRRLEKAMAELQEAGIEPDEYLLKLYKKKEEELLQEKPEAAREGRTG
;
A
#
# COMPACT_ATOMS: atom_id res chain seq x y z
N MET A 1 -2.36 -6.51 -12.54
CA MET A 1 -1.70 -7.81 -12.23
C MET A 1 -2.73 -8.90 -12.02
N LEU A 2 -2.61 -9.99 -12.77
CA LEU A 2 -3.51 -11.15 -12.75
C LEU A 2 -3.07 -12.17 -11.68
N GLY A 3 -4.01 -12.98 -11.21
CA GLY A 3 -3.74 -14.14 -10.34
C GLY A 3 -4.63 -14.23 -9.10
N ASP A 4 -4.72 -15.44 -8.55
CA ASP A 4 -5.70 -15.83 -7.53
C ASP A 4 -5.15 -15.78 -6.10
N ALA A 5 -3.91 -15.32 -5.90
CA ALA A 5 -3.34 -15.22 -4.55
C ALA A 5 -4.20 -14.29 -3.67
N ASP A 6 -4.48 -14.74 -2.45
CA ASP A 6 -5.38 -14.06 -1.53
C ASP A 6 -4.69 -13.71 -0.22
N ARG A 7 -4.57 -12.40 0.03
CA ARG A 7 -4.01 -11.84 1.27
C ARG A 7 -4.71 -12.32 2.53
N ARG A 8 -5.97 -12.79 2.43
CA ARG A 8 -6.72 -13.35 3.58
C ARG A 8 -6.09 -14.63 4.13
N HIS A 9 -5.31 -15.35 3.32
CA HIS A 9 -4.60 -16.55 3.72
C HIS A 9 -3.18 -16.27 4.23
N CYS A 10 -2.72 -15.01 4.15
CA CYS A 10 -1.40 -14.60 4.62
C CYS A 10 -1.48 -14.12 6.07
N LYS A 11 -0.41 -14.34 6.83
CA LYS A 11 -0.29 -13.91 8.22
C LYS A 11 1.05 -13.24 8.43
N PHE A 12 1.04 -12.11 9.14
CA PHE A 12 2.26 -11.47 9.58
C PHE A 12 3.04 -12.41 10.50
N ARG A 13 4.33 -12.55 10.25
CA ARG A 13 5.24 -13.37 11.06
C ARG A 13 6.68 -12.87 10.94
N PRO A 14 7.52 -13.13 11.95
CA PRO A 14 8.97 -12.94 11.85
C PRO A 14 9.53 -13.58 10.58
N ASP A 15 10.52 -12.94 9.96
CA ASP A 15 11.22 -13.51 8.81
C ASP A 15 12.11 -14.67 9.30
N PRO A 16 11.94 -15.90 8.79
CA PRO A 16 12.75 -17.04 9.23
C PRO A 16 14.25 -16.90 8.91
N ASN A 17 14.64 -15.95 8.06
CA ASN A 17 16.04 -15.73 7.69
C ASN A 17 16.73 -14.65 8.54
N ILE A 18 16.00 -13.96 9.42
CA ILE A 18 16.56 -12.95 10.32
C ILE A 18 16.81 -13.59 11.69
N PRO A 19 18.01 -13.46 12.27
CA PRO A 19 18.26 -13.93 13.63
C PRO A 19 17.26 -13.31 14.60
N LEU A 20 16.68 -14.13 15.49
CA LEU A 20 15.57 -13.72 16.35
C LEU A 20 15.88 -12.46 17.17
N MET A 21 17.13 -12.28 17.62
CA MET A 21 17.54 -11.10 18.39
C MET A 21 17.45 -9.77 17.62
N PHE A 22 17.30 -9.81 16.30
CA PHE A 22 17.16 -8.65 15.43
C PHE A 22 15.83 -8.65 14.67
N SER A 23 14.93 -9.59 14.96
CA SER A 23 13.62 -9.68 14.32
C SER A 23 12.57 -9.00 15.19
N ALA A 24 11.76 -8.14 14.57
CA ALA A 24 10.49 -7.75 15.16
C ALA A 24 9.55 -8.97 15.29
N VAL A 25 8.60 -8.88 16.23
CA VAL A 25 7.52 -9.84 16.40
C VAL A 25 6.15 -9.16 16.34
N ASN A 26 5.06 -9.93 16.27
CA ASN A 26 3.72 -9.33 16.14
C ASN A 26 3.31 -8.55 17.38
N GLU A 27 3.83 -8.96 18.54
CA GLU A 27 3.59 -8.41 19.85
C GLU A 27 4.11 -6.97 19.95
N ASP A 28 5.15 -6.59 19.20
CA ASP A 28 5.64 -5.21 19.16
C ASP A 28 4.64 -4.25 18.53
N TYR A 29 3.88 -4.74 17.53
CA TYR A 29 2.89 -3.95 16.81
C TYR A 29 1.52 -3.97 17.50
N LEU A 30 1.16 -5.08 18.14
CA LEU A 30 -0.16 -5.26 18.72
C LEU A 30 -0.39 -4.28 19.89
N GLY A 31 -1.37 -3.39 19.75
CA GLY A 31 -1.67 -2.39 20.78
C GLY A 31 -0.71 -1.19 20.80
N SER A 32 0.25 -1.12 19.88
CA SER A 32 1.25 -0.03 19.80
C SER A 32 0.68 1.33 19.35
N GLY A 33 -0.52 1.34 18.77
CA GLY A 33 -1.06 2.51 18.06
C GLY A 33 -0.61 2.61 16.60
N TRP A 34 0.28 1.73 16.13
CA TRP A 34 0.76 1.68 14.75
C TRP A 34 0.26 0.43 14.02
N SER A 35 0.07 0.56 12.71
CA SER A 35 -0.25 -0.57 11.83
C SER A 35 1.03 -1.23 11.30
N ARG A 36 0.89 -2.47 10.79
CA ARG A 36 1.95 -3.17 10.05
C ARG A 36 1.90 -2.73 8.58
N GLY A 37 2.72 -1.73 8.22
CA GLY A 37 2.80 -1.14 6.89
C GLY A 37 3.72 -1.92 5.96
N HIS A 38 3.23 -2.31 4.79
CA HIS A 38 4.03 -3.05 3.80
C HIS A 38 4.89 -2.08 2.98
N MET A 39 6.16 -2.42 2.76
CA MET A 39 7.03 -1.72 1.80
C MET A 39 6.82 -2.28 0.38
N ALA A 40 6.96 -3.59 0.21
CA ALA A 40 6.47 -4.32 -0.96
C ALA A 40 5.03 -4.80 -0.69
N PRO A 41 4.01 -4.30 -1.42
CA PRO A 41 2.62 -4.59 -1.10
C PRO A 41 2.18 -5.97 -1.60
N ALA A 42 1.33 -6.63 -0.82
CA ALA A 42 0.72 -7.90 -1.21
C ALA A 42 -0.02 -7.81 -2.56
N GLY A 43 -0.60 -6.65 -2.89
CA GLY A 43 -1.35 -6.42 -4.14
C GLY A 43 -0.52 -6.60 -5.41
N ASP A 44 0.80 -6.47 -5.32
CA ASP A 44 1.73 -6.61 -6.44
C ASP A 44 2.13 -8.08 -6.67
N ASN A 45 1.69 -8.99 -5.80
CA ASN A 45 2.11 -10.39 -5.80
C ASN A 45 0.95 -11.35 -6.06
N LYS A 46 -0.08 -10.87 -6.77
CA LYS A 46 -1.29 -11.65 -7.11
C LYS A 46 -1.01 -12.92 -7.89
N PHE A 47 0.08 -12.94 -8.65
CA PHE A 47 0.51 -14.06 -9.47
C PHE A 47 1.09 -15.24 -8.67
N SER A 48 1.47 -15.04 -7.40
CA SER A 48 2.15 -16.07 -6.60
C SER A 48 1.77 -15.98 -5.13
N THR A 49 1.10 -17.02 -4.62
CA THR A 49 0.76 -17.15 -3.19
C THR A 49 2.00 -17.12 -2.30
N ARG A 50 3.13 -17.68 -2.77
CA ARG A 50 4.40 -17.64 -2.03
C ARG A 50 4.94 -16.22 -1.94
N ALA A 51 5.05 -15.52 -3.08
CA ALA A 51 5.56 -14.15 -3.09
C ALA A 51 4.68 -13.22 -2.23
N MET A 52 3.35 -13.38 -2.32
CA MET A 52 2.41 -12.65 -1.47
C MET A 52 2.61 -12.97 0.02
N ALA A 53 2.83 -14.24 0.39
CA ALA A 53 3.06 -14.60 1.79
C ALA A 53 4.38 -14.06 2.33
N GLU A 54 5.43 -14.00 1.50
CA GLU A 54 6.73 -13.42 1.85
C GLU A 54 6.62 -11.91 2.09
N THR A 55 5.66 -11.18 1.46
CA THR A 55 5.43 -9.76 1.81
C THR A 55 4.91 -9.56 3.24
N PHE A 56 4.42 -10.61 3.91
CA PHE A 56 3.96 -10.55 5.30
C PHE A 56 5.07 -10.87 6.30
N TYR A 57 6.30 -11.09 5.86
CA TYR A 57 7.44 -11.18 6.77
C TYR A 57 7.74 -9.80 7.36
N LEU A 58 7.99 -9.74 8.67
CA LEU A 58 8.20 -8.48 9.37
C LEU A 58 9.47 -7.72 8.91
N SER A 59 10.37 -8.38 8.18
CA SER A 59 11.48 -7.74 7.45
C SER A 59 11.03 -6.77 6.33
N ASN A 60 9.80 -6.90 5.83
CA ASN A 60 9.18 -6.01 4.84
C ASN A 60 8.26 -4.95 5.49
N ILE A 61 8.18 -4.91 6.82
CA ILE A 61 7.15 -4.17 7.54
C ILE A 61 7.74 -3.04 8.37
N VAL A 62 7.06 -1.89 8.37
CA VAL A 62 7.36 -0.75 9.26
C VAL A 62 6.13 -0.38 10.07
N PRO A 63 6.28 0.21 11.27
CA PRO A 63 5.17 0.84 11.99
C PRO A 63 4.62 2.01 11.17
N GLN A 64 3.39 1.90 10.68
CA GLN A 64 2.79 2.89 9.79
C GLN A 64 1.48 3.42 10.35
N ASN A 65 1.24 4.73 10.24
CA ASN A 65 -0.03 5.33 10.62
C ASN A 65 -1.18 4.64 9.86
N TYR A 66 -2.27 4.31 10.57
CA TYR A 66 -3.38 3.53 10.01
C TYR A 66 -4.05 4.23 8.81
N GLU A 67 -4.24 5.55 8.90
CA GLU A 67 -4.86 6.34 7.83
C GLU A 67 -3.91 6.52 6.65
N ASN A 68 -2.61 6.70 6.91
CA ASN A 68 -1.59 6.74 5.87
C ASN A 68 -1.57 5.42 5.08
N ASN A 69 -1.46 4.28 5.79
CA ASN A 69 -1.40 2.93 5.23
C ASN A 69 -2.65 2.62 4.40
N ALA A 70 -3.85 2.87 4.95
CA ALA A 70 -5.10 2.57 4.27
C ALA A 70 -5.48 3.59 3.20
N GLY A 71 -4.94 4.81 3.26
CA GLY A 71 -5.29 5.97 2.43
C GLY A 71 -4.21 6.32 1.41
N PHE A 72 -3.43 7.37 1.69
CA PHE A 72 -2.48 7.96 0.72
C PHE A 72 -1.43 6.97 0.23
N TRP A 73 -0.84 6.17 1.12
CA TRP A 73 0.17 5.17 0.73
C TRP A 73 -0.42 4.09 -0.18
N ASN A 74 -1.60 3.57 0.15
CA ASN A 74 -2.33 2.63 -0.71
C ASN A 74 -2.68 3.26 -2.07
N ARG A 75 -3.05 4.55 -2.14
CA ARG A 75 -3.24 5.26 -3.41
C ARG A 75 -1.95 5.33 -4.23
N MET A 76 -0.80 5.58 -3.60
CA MET A 76 0.51 5.52 -4.28
C MET A 76 0.83 4.11 -4.79
N GLU A 77 0.57 3.07 -4.01
CA GLU A 77 0.73 1.67 -4.45
C GLU A 77 -0.19 1.33 -5.62
N MET A 78 -1.42 1.86 -5.62
CA MET A 78 -2.36 1.70 -6.74
C MET A 78 -1.83 2.39 -8.00
N TYR A 79 -1.30 3.61 -7.90
CA TYR A 79 -0.65 4.29 -9.00
C TYR A 79 0.54 3.49 -9.55
N CYS A 80 1.39 2.92 -8.68
CA CYS A 80 2.50 2.06 -9.12
C CYS A 80 2.02 0.85 -9.95
N ARG A 81 0.87 0.25 -9.58
CA ARG A 81 0.26 -0.83 -10.37
C ARG A 81 -0.35 -0.32 -11.67
N GLU A 82 -0.97 0.85 -11.65
CA GLU A 82 -1.58 1.47 -12.83
C GLU A 82 -0.52 1.81 -13.91
N LEU A 83 0.69 2.17 -13.51
CA LEU A 83 1.81 2.36 -14.44
C LEU A 83 2.06 1.13 -15.33
N THR A 84 1.76 -0.08 -14.86
CA THR A 84 1.92 -1.32 -15.66
C THR A 84 0.98 -1.41 -16.86
N GLU A 85 -0.03 -0.53 -16.96
CA GLU A 85 -0.89 -0.40 -18.13
C GLU A 85 -0.22 0.42 -19.24
N ARG A 86 0.85 1.17 -18.92
CA ARG A 86 1.52 2.14 -19.81
C ARG A 86 3.02 1.90 -19.97
N PHE A 87 3.61 1.09 -19.09
CA PHE A 87 5.01 0.72 -19.04
C PHE A 87 5.10 -0.79 -18.84
N GLU A 88 5.88 -1.49 -19.67
CA GLU A 88 6.06 -2.96 -19.56
C GLU A 88 6.75 -3.35 -18.25
N ASP A 89 7.72 -2.55 -17.79
CA ASP A 89 8.45 -2.82 -16.56
C ASP A 89 8.41 -1.62 -15.62
N VAL A 90 8.10 -1.88 -14.35
CA VAL A 90 8.09 -0.89 -13.26
C VAL A 90 8.85 -1.47 -12.07
N TRP A 91 9.90 -0.79 -11.64
CA TRP A 91 10.66 -1.08 -10.43
C TRP A 91 10.34 -0.04 -9.36
N VAL A 92 10.13 -0.51 -8.13
CA VAL A 92 9.82 0.34 -6.99
C VAL A 92 10.71 -0.01 -5.83
N VAL A 93 11.42 0.98 -5.29
CA VAL A 93 12.12 0.87 -4.00
C VAL A 93 11.31 1.66 -2.97
N SER A 94 10.98 1.04 -1.83
CA SER A 94 10.26 1.70 -0.74
C SER A 94 11.00 1.53 0.58
N GLY A 95 10.92 2.50 1.47
CA GLY A 95 11.50 2.35 2.79
C GLY A 95 11.16 3.45 3.80
N PRO A 96 11.57 3.28 5.06
CA PRO A 96 11.41 4.26 6.13
C PRO A 96 12.49 5.35 6.12
N LEU A 97 12.17 6.50 6.72
CA LEU A 97 13.09 7.58 7.06
C LEU A 97 12.79 8.13 8.44
N THR A 98 13.84 8.56 9.15
CA THR A 98 13.77 9.32 10.41
C THR A 98 14.42 10.69 10.22
N LEU A 99 13.66 11.61 9.63
CA LEU A 99 14.15 12.95 9.26
C LEU A 99 14.24 13.90 10.46
N PRO A 100 15.20 14.84 10.47
CA PRO A 100 15.37 15.80 11.56
C PRO A 100 14.27 16.86 11.56
N GLN A 101 13.94 17.35 12.75
CA GLN A 101 13.12 18.55 12.95
C GLN A 101 13.98 19.66 13.54
N THR A 102 13.68 20.92 13.17
CA THR A 102 14.35 22.09 13.75
C THR A 102 13.58 22.53 14.99
N ASN A 103 14.24 22.50 16.14
CA ASN A 103 13.67 22.89 17.42
C ASN A 103 13.59 24.42 17.54
N GLY A 104 12.87 24.91 18.56
CA GLY A 104 12.71 26.35 18.82
C GLY A 104 14.03 27.10 19.09
N ASP A 105 15.10 26.39 19.45
CA ASP A 105 16.46 26.95 19.63
C ASP A 105 17.30 26.93 18.33
N GLY A 106 16.71 26.54 17.19
CA GLY A 106 17.38 26.44 15.90
C GLY A 106 18.24 25.18 15.71
N LYS A 107 18.38 24.32 16.72
CA LYS A 107 19.09 23.05 16.57
C LYS A 107 18.23 22.02 15.85
N LYS A 108 18.88 21.13 15.11
CA LYS A 108 18.21 20.00 14.44
C LYS A 108 18.39 18.74 15.27
N SER A 109 17.31 18.01 15.51
CA SER A 109 17.34 16.70 16.16
C SER A 109 16.46 15.71 15.42
N VAL A 110 16.86 14.43 15.43
CA VAL A 110 16.04 13.32 14.97
C VAL A 110 15.39 12.67 16.19
N THR A 111 14.07 12.62 16.20
CA THR A 111 13.29 11.98 17.26
C THR A 111 12.29 11.04 16.61
N TYR A 112 12.25 9.80 17.07
CA TYR A 112 11.27 8.80 16.63
C TYR A 112 10.89 7.90 17.80
N GLN A 113 9.68 7.37 17.76
CA GLN A 113 9.22 6.38 18.73
C GLN A 113 9.84 5.02 18.42
N VAL A 114 10.11 4.22 19.46
CA VAL A 114 10.31 2.78 19.36
C VAL A 114 9.12 2.07 20.02
N ILE A 115 8.68 0.94 19.47
CA ILE A 115 7.52 0.18 19.97
C ILE A 115 7.90 -1.26 20.31
N GLY A 116 7.16 -1.84 21.26
CA GLY A 116 7.33 -3.23 21.65
C GLY A 116 8.49 -3.47 22.61
N LYS A 117 8.86 -4.75 22.78
CA LYS A 117 10.02 -5.13 23.60
C LYS A 117 11.32 -5.11 22.79
N ASP A 118 11.18 -5.23 21.47
CA ASP A 118 12.30 -5.28 20.53
C ASP A 118 12.62 -3.90 19.93
N ASP A 119 12.05 -2.82 20.51
CA ASP A 119 12.30 -1.42 20.16
C ASP A 119 12.22 -1.12 18.65
N VAL A 120 11.15 -1.59 18.00
CA VAL A 120 10.93 -1.39 16.56
C VAL A 120 10.75 0.10 16.27
N ALA A 121 11.63 0.68 15.45
CA ALA A 121 11.61 2.10 15.13
C ALA A 121 10.40 2.50 14.27
N VAL A 122 9.69 3.54 14.69
CA VAL A 122 8.60 4.17 13.96
C VAL A 122 9.17 5.28 13.05
N PRO A 123 9.08 5.15 11.71
CA PRO A 123 9.58 6.19 10.82
C PRO A 123 8.76 7.48 10.92
N SER A 124 9.43 8.62 10.73
CA SER A 124 8.73 9.90 10.56
C SER A 124 8.21 10.08 9.14
N HIS A 125 8.90 9.49 8.15
CA HIS A 125 8.53 9.56 6.74
C HIS A 125 8.72 8.20 6.06
N LEU A 126 8.03 8.01 4.94
CA LEU A 126 8.21 6.89 4.03
C LEU A 126 8.63 7.42 2.67
N TYR A 127 9.44 6.67 1.94
CA TYR A 127 9.83 7.02 0.58
C TYR A 127 9.43 5.95 -0.44
N LYS A 128 9.20 6.40 -1.68
CA LYS A 128 9.16 5.55 -2.89
C LYS A 128 10.06 6.13 -3.97
N VAL A 129 10.87 5.28 -4.57
CA VAL A 129 11.57 5.57 -5.83
C VAL A 129 10.97 4.67 -6.89
N ILE A 130 10.41 5.26 -7.93
CA ILE A 130 9.76 4.57 -9.04
C ILE A 130 10.64 4.75 -10.28
N LEU A 131 11.01 3.64 -10.90
CA LEU A 131 11.68 3.60 -12.20
C LEU A 131 10.78 2.80 -13.14
N ALA A 132 10.48 3.31 -14.32
CA ALA A 132 9.68 2.58 -15.31
C ALA A 132 10.30 2.65 -16.71
N ARG A 133 10.08 1.58 -17.47
CA ARG A 133 10.52 1.43 -18.86
C ARG A 133 9.31 1.15 -19.74
N ARG A 134 9.19 1.89 -20.85
CA ARG A 134 8.06 1.74 -21.80
C ARG A 134 7.99 0.30 -22.33
N SER A 135 9.07 -0.15 -22.95
CA SER A 135 9.26 -1.53 -23.38
C SER A 135 10.74 -1.86 -23.50
N ARG A 136 11.07 -3.16 -23.55
CA ARG A 136 12.47 -3.61 -23.72
C ARG A 136 13.10 -3.16 -25.04
N THR A 137 12.28 -2.90 -26.06
CA THR A 137 12.70 -2.53 -27.40
C THR A 137 12.54 -1.05 -27.70
N SER A 138 11.94 -0.27 -26.80
CA SER A 138 11.75 1.16 -26.98
C SER A 138 13.07 1.91 -26.82
N SER A 139 13.29 2.91 -27.67
CA SER A 139 14.37 3.89 -27.54
C SER A 139 14.00 5.08 -26.64
N GLU A 140 12.79 5.10 -26.08
CA GLU A 140 12.42 6.12 -25.10
C GLU A 140 13.27 5.98 -23.84
N PRO A 141 13.77 7.10 -23.27
CA PRO A 141 14.49 7.06 -22.00
C PRO A 141 13.60 6.50 -20.88
N LEU A 142 14.25 5.98 -19.84
CA LEU A 142 13.56 5.53 -18.64
C LEU A 142 12.83 6.71 -17.98
N VAL A 143 11.82 6.43 -17.19
CA VAL A 143 11.16 7.45 -16.37
C VAL A 143 11.40 7.17 -14.90
N LEU A 144 11.67 8.22 -14.14
CA LEU A 144 12.05 8.09 -12.74
C LEU A 144 11.39 9.18 -11.89
N GLY A 145 10.99 8.83 -10.67
CA GLY A 145 10.56 9.79 -9.65
C GLY A 145 10.83 9.28 -8.24
N ALA A 146 11.18 10.21 -7.35
CA ALA A 146 11.37 9.97 -5.93
C ALA A 146 10.33 10.77 -5.14
N PHE A 147 9.72 10.13 -4.14
CA PHE A 147 8.66 10.73 -3.33
C PHE A 147 8.92 10.45 -1.86
N VAL A 148 8.71 11.46 -1.01
CA VAL A 148 8.85 11.36 0.45
C VAL A 148 7.58 11.89 1.10
N VAL A 149 6.87 11.01 1.81
CA VAL A 149 5.60 11.33 2.48
C VAL A 149 5.75 11.20 3.99
N PRO A 150 5.13 12.07 4.81
CA PRO A 150 5.11 11.87 6.25
C PRO A 150 4.34 10.60 6.62
N ASN A 151 4.74 9.95 7.72
CA ASN A 151 4.03 8.80 8.30
C ASN A 151 2.82 9.25 9.13
N ASP A 152 1.99 10.08 8.52
CA ASP A 152 0.82 10.74 9.13
C ASP A 152 -0.38 10.70 8.17
N PRO A 153 -1.60 11.01 8.65
CA PRO A 153 -2.76 11.12 7.76
C PRO A 153 -2.55 12.20 6.69
N ILE A 154 -2.80 11.84 5.42
CA ILE A 154 -2.72 12.76 4.28
C ILE A 154 -4.03 12.68 3.50
N GLY A 155 -4.72 13.82 3.39
CA GLY A 155 -6.02 13.93 2.73
C GLY A 155 -5.96 13.93 1.20
N PHE A 156 -7.13 14.02 0.57
CA PHE A 156 -7.28 14.05 -0.90
C PHE A 156 -6.93 15.39 -1.55
N SER A 157 -6.71 16.44 -0.76
CA SER A 157 -6.29 17.76 -1.24
C SER A 157 -4.84 17.80 -1.71
N HIS A 158 -4.01 16.86 -1.26
CA HIS A 158 -2.61 16.78 -1.64
C HIS A 158 -2.42 15.91 -2.89
N GLN A 159 -1.62 16.40 -3.82
CA GLN A 159 -1.21 15.69 -5.02
C GLN A 159 0.09 14.91 -4.75
N LEU A 160 0.38 13.90 -5.57
CA LEU A 160 1.63 13.13 -5.43
C LEU A 160 2.86 14.03 -5.65
N THR A 161 2.76 14.99 -6.57
CA THR A 161 3.82 15.95 -6.90
C THR A 161 4.19 16.84 -5.72
N ASP A 162 3.29 17.08 -4.77
CA ASP A 162 3.57 17.86 -3.55
C ASP A 162 4.65 17.21 -2.68
N PHE A 163 4.84 15.89 -2.85
CA PHE A 163 5.79 15.06 -2.11
C PHE A 163 6.97 14.60 -2.98
N GLN A 164 7.08 15.10 -4.21
CA GLN A 164 8.18 14.77 -5.10
C GLN A 164 9.46 15.47 -4.63
N VAL A 165 10.56 14.71 -4.62
CA VAL A 165 11.91 15.22 -4.32
C VAL A 165 12.87 14.79 -5.43
N SER A 166 14.05 15.42 -5.49
CA SER A 166 15.13 14.91 -6.32
C SER A 166 15.62 13.56 -5.79
N VAL A 167 16.17 12.71 -6.66
CA VAL A 167 16.78 11.44 -6.20
C VAL A 167 17.97 11.74 -5.31
N GLU A 168 18.75 12.76 -5.65
CA GLU A 168 19.94 13.19 -4.94
C GLU A 168 19.61 13.61 -3.49
N ASP A 169 18.51 14.35 -3.29
CA ASP A 169 18.05 14.72 -1.96
C ASP A 169 17.58 13.49 -1.17
N LEU A 170 16.90 12.54 -1.81
CA LEU A 170 16.50 11.29 -1.15
C LEU A 170 17.70 10.40 -0.81
N GLU A 171 18.70 10.30 -1.69
CA GLU A 171 19.96 9.60 -1.42
C GLU A 171 20.70 10.23 -0.24
N LYS A 172 20.72 11.57 -0.17
CA LYS A 172 21.27 12.31 0.97
C LYS A 172 20.48 12.09 2.26
N MET A 173 19.15 12.02 2.20
CA MET A 173 18.29 11.78 3.36
C MET A 173 18.41 10.34 3.88
N SER A 174 18.54 9.36 2.97
CA SER A 174 18.52 7.93 3.30
C SER A 174 19.89 7.31 3.51
N GLY A 175 20.96 7.93 2.99
CA GLY A 175 22.29 7.34 2.93
C GLY A 175 22.41 6.18 1.92
N LEU A 176 21.45 6.05 0.99
CA LEU A 176 21.42 5.00 -0.03
C LEU A 176 21.78 5.55 -1.41
N VAL A 177 22.09 4.63 -2.34
CA VAL A 177 22.19 4.93 -3.78
C VAL A 177 21.16 4.06 -4.50
N PHE A 178 20.19 4.68 -5.16
CA PHE A 178 19.13 3.99 -5.88
C PHE A 178 19.51 3.78 -7.33
N PHE A 179 19.23 2.58 -7.85
CA PHE A 179 19.49 2.19 -9.24
C PHE A 179 20.91 2.58 -9.73
N PRO A 180 21.99 2.12 -9.07
CA PRO A 180 23.37 2.56 -9.36
C PRO A 180 23.85 2.21 -10.78
N GLN A 181 23.13 1.34 -11.49
CA GLN A 181 23.42 0.97 -12.89
C GLN A 181 22.78 1.90 -13.92
N VAL A 182 21.99 2.89 -13.50
CA VAL A 182 21.31 3.85 -14.38
C VAL A 182 22.06 5.18 -14.36
N ASP A 183 22.42 5.72 -15.53
CA ASP A 183 22.94 7.08 -15.65
C ASP A 183 21.78 8.09 -15.57
N LYS A 184 21.48 8.53 -14.34
CA LYS A 184 20.40 9.47 -14.04
C LYS A 184 20.57 10.85 -14.69
N THR A 185 21.75 11.19 -15.23
CA THR A 185 21.98 12.49 -15.87
C THR A 185 21.57 12.52 -17.34
N LYS A 186 21.45 11.35 -17.99
CA LYS A 186 21.20 11.23 -19.43
C LYS A 186 20.04 10.32 -19.78
N ASP A 187 19.80 9.29 -18.99
CA ASP A 187 18.94 8.17 -19.38
C ASP A 187 17.54 8.21 -18.76
N VAL A 188 17.22 9.23 -17.96
CA VAL A 188 15.95 9.33 -17.25
C VAL A 188 15.22 10.64 -17.53
N LYS A 189 13.89 10.55 -17.61
CA LYS A 189 12.96 11.69 -17.55
C LYS A 189 12.19 11.66 -16.23
N ASN A 190 11.72 12.83 -15.79
CA ASN A 190 10.85 12.92 -14.64
C ASN A 190 9.52 12.19 -14.92
N ILE A 191 9.16 11.23 -14.07
CA ILE A 191 7.92 10.46 -14.21
C ILE A 191 6.67 11.33 -14.20
N CYS A 192 6.65 12.45 -13.47
CA CYS A 192 5.49 13.35 -13.42
C CYS A 192 5.41 14.33 -14.60
N GLU A 193 6.41 14.35 -15.46
CA GLU A 193 6.37 15.06 -16.75
C GLU A 193 5.93 14.13 -17.89
N VAL A 194 6.19 12.83 -17.78
CA VAL A 194 5.87 11.82 -18.80
C VAL A 194 4.55 11.09 -18.50
N ASP A 195 4.26 10.84 -17.23
CA ASP A 195 3.01 10.28 -16.72
C ASP A 195 2.32 11.30 -15.80
N THR A 196 1.10 10.98 -15.39
CA THR A 196 0.20 11.92 -14.71
C THR A 196 0.59 12.22 -13.27
N CYS A 197 1.28 11.29 -12.59
CA CYS A 197 1.42 11.30 -11.13
C CYS A 197 0.10 11.56 -10.39
N LYS A 198 -1.03 11.19 -11.00
CA LYS A 198 -2.36 11.46 -10.47
C LYS A 198 -2.82 10.26 -9.67
N LEU A 199 -2.92 10.45 -8.35
CA LEU A 199 -3.54 9.46 -7.48
C LEU A 199 -5.06 9.47 -7.67
N MET A 200 -5.71 8.32 -7.45
CA MET A 200 -7.17 8.23 -7.46
C MET A 200 -7.81 9.30 -6.59
N GLY A 201 -8.84 9.97 -7.12
CA GLY A 201 -9.61 10.97 -6.39
C GLY A 201 -10.48 10.34 -5.29
N PHE A 202 -11.13 11.18 -4.49
CA PHE A 202 -12.00 10.73 -3.39
C PHE A 202 -13.09 9.77 -3.87
N LYS A 203 -13.78 10.11 -4.96
CA LYS A 203 -14.86 9.29 -5.54
C LYS A 203 -14.34 7.92 -6.01
N GLU A 204 -13.31 7.92 -6.84
CA GLU A 204 -12.71 6.70 -7.42
C GLU A 204 -12.18 5.76 -6.32
N PHE A 205 -11.46 6.32 -5.35
CA PHE A 205 -10.90 5.54 -4.25
C PHE A 205 -11.99 4.96 -3.35
N THR A 206 -13.03 5.74 -3.05
CA THR A 206 -14.16 5.24 -2.23
C THR A 206 -14.90 4.12 -2.95
N LEU A 207 -15.16 4.25 -4.25
CA LEU A 207 -15.75 3.16 -5.06
C LEU A 207 -14.89 1.90 -5.02
N TYR A 208 -13.57 2.03 -5.17
CA TYR A 208 -12.64 0.91 -5.08
C TYR A 208 -12.67 0.22 -3.72
N ILE A 209 -12.64 0.99 -2.62
CA ILE A 209 -12.71 0.43 -1.27
C ILE A 209 -14.06 -0.26 -1.02
N THR A 210 -15.16 0.33 -1.48
CA THR A 210 -16.49 -0.27 -1.36
C THR A 210 -16.57 -1.58 -2.14
N ALA A 211 -16.04 -1.64 -3.37
CA ALA A 211 -15.97 -2.88 -4.14
C ALA A 211 -15.21 -3.99 -3.38
N ARG A 212 -14.13 -3.64 -2.68
CA ARG A 212 -13.40 -4.59 -1.83
C ARG A 212 -14.22 -5.05 -0.63
N LYS A 213 -14.91 -4.12 0.05
CA LYS A 213 -15.81 -4.44 1.17
C LYS A 213 -16.90 -5.41 0.72
N VAL A 214 -17.56 -5.12 -0.41
CA VAL A 214 -18.56 -5.97 -1.06
C VAL A 214 -18.01 -7.38 -1.30
N ARG A 215 -16.88 -7.53 -2.01
CA ARG A 215 -16.26 -8.86 -2.26
C ARG A 215 -15.99 -9.64 -0.98
N SER A 216 -15.60 -8.95 0.09
CA SER A 216 -15.23 -9.56 1.37
C SER A 216 -16.40 -9.78 2.34
N ALA A 217 -17.61 -9.31 1.99
CA ALA A 217 -18.77 -9.41 2.86
C ALA A 217 -19.12 -10.89 3.11
N ARG A 218 -19.36 -11.22 4.38
CA ARG A 218 -19.75 -12.57 4.82
C ARG A 218 -21.22 -12.65 5.26
N THR A 219 -21.91 -11.52 5.28
CA THR A 219 -23.31 -11.42 5.70
C THR A 219 -23.99 -10.32 4.90
N LEU A 220 -25.29 -10.47 4.65
CA LEU A 220 -26.11 -9.44 3.97
C LEU A 220 -26.01 -8.10 4.68
N ARG A 221 -26.05 -8.08 6.02
CA ARG A 221 -25.86 -6.86 6.82
C ARG A 221 -24.54 -6.13 6.51
N ARG A 222 -23.43 -6.87 6.32
CA ARG A 222 -22.13 -6.24 5.96
C ARG A 222 -22.13 -5.75 4.52
N LEU A 223 -22.81 -6.47 3.63
CA LEU A 223 -22.96 -6.11 2.22
C LEU A 223 -23.77 -4.82 2.06
N GLU A 224 -24.94 -4.74 2.70
CA GLU A 224 -25.80 -3.55 2.76
C GLU A 224 -25.08 -2.36 3.40
N LYS A 225 -24.37 -2.58 4.51
CA LYS A 225 -23.59 -1.52 5.17
C LYS A 225 -22.56 -0.88 4.24
N ALA A 226 -21.90 -1.67 3.39
CA ALA A 226 -20.92 -1.14 2.45
C ALA A 226 -21.54 -0.18 1.42
N MET A 227 -22.77 -0.46 0.97
CA MET A 227 -23.49 0.43 0.05
C MET A 227 -24.08 1.65 0.77
N ALA A 228 -24.56 1.49 2.01
CA ALA A 228 -25.03 2.61 2.83
C ALA A 228 -23.91 3.63 3.10
N GLU A 229 -22.71 3.17 3.48
CA GLU A 229 -21.54 4.04 3.68
C GLU A 229 -21.14 4.79 2.40
N LEU A 230 -21.34 4.19 1.22
CA LEU A 230 -21.09 4.85 -0.07
C LEU A 230 -22.13 5.95 -0.35
N GLN A 231 -23.40 5.67 -0.06
CA GLN A 231 -24.48 6.65 -0.22
C GLN A 231 -24.36 7.82 0.76
N GLU A 232 -23.97 7.57 2.01
CA GLU A 232 -23.67 8.60 3.02
C GLU A 232 -22.51 9.51 2.57
N ALA A 233 -21.54 8.96 1.84
CA ALA A 233 -20.46 9.73 1.21
C ALA A 233 -20.91 10.53 -0.03
N GLY A 234 -22.18 10.48 -0.42
CA GLY A 234 -22.73 11.19 -1.58
C GLY A 234 -22.24 10.64 -2.92
N ILE A 235 -21.84 9.37 -2.99
CA ILE A 235 -21.28 8.75 -4.18
C ILE A 235 -22.26 7.71 -4.75
N GLU A 236 -22.60 7.87 -6.02
CA GLU A 236 -23.37 6.87 -6.74
C GLU A 236 -22.50 5.67 -7.17
N PRO A 237 -22.97 4.43 -7.01
CA PRO A 237 -22.26 3.24 -7.45
C PRO A 237 -22.21 3.14 -8.98
N ASP A 238 -21.05 2.75 -9.51
CA ASP A 238 -20.91 2.46 -10.94
C ASP A 238 -21.49 1.09 -11.33
N GLU A 239 -21.60 0.84 -12.64
CA GLU A 239 -22.16 -0.41 -13.16
C GLU A 239 -21.38 -1.65 -12.67
N TYR A 240 -20.06 -1.50 -12.52
CA TYR A 240 -19.20 -2.57 -12.02
C TYR A 240 -19.54 -2.95 -10.58
N LEU A 241 -19.66 -1.97 -9.69
CA LEU A 241 -20.00 -2.16 -8.29
C LEU A 241 -21.41 -2.73 -8.13
N LEU A 242 -22.38 -2.29 -8.94
CA LEU A 242 -23.73 -2.82 -8.94
C LEU A 242 -23.78 -4.30 -9.33
N LYS A 243 -23.07 -4.69 -10.41
CA LYS A 243 -22.96 -6.10 -10.82
C LYS A 243 -22.31 -6.95 -9.73
N LEU A 244 -21.26 -6.42 -9.11
CA LEU A 244 -20.53 -7.09 -8.04
C LEU A 244 -21.39 -7.28 -6.77
N TYR A 245 -22.17 -6.26 -6.41
CA TYR A 245 -23.11 -6.32 -5.30
C TYR A 245 -24.16 -7.42 -5.51
N LYS A 246 -24.86 -7.39 -6.66
CA LYS A 246 -25.91 -8.38 -6.99
C LYS A 246 -25.37 -9.81 -6.93
N LYS A 247 -24.21 -10.06 -7.55
CA LYS A 247 -23.56 -11.37 -7.51
C LYS A 247 -23.29 -11.82 -6.06
N LYS A 248 -22.80 -10.92 -5.20
CA LYS A 248 -22.46 -11.26 -3.82
C LYS A 248 -23.70 -11.45 -2.95
N GLU A 249 -24.77 -10.71 -3.22
CA GLU A 249 -26.07 -10.85 -2.56
C GLU A 249 -26.67 -12.24 -2.85
N GLU A 250 -26.69 -12.66 -4.11
CA GLU A 250 -27.14 -13.99 -4.53
C GLU A 250 -26.34 -15.11 -3.86
N GLU A 251 -25.01 -14.99 -3.82
CA GLU A 251 -24.13 -15.95 -3.13
C GLU A 251 -24.50 -16.09 -1.65
N LEU A 252 -24.67 -14.97 -0.94
CA LEU A 252 -24.98 -14.97 0.51
C LEU A 252 -26.42 -15.45 0.81
N LEU A 253 -27.35 -15.32 -0.13
CA LEU A 253 -28.70 -15.85 -0.02
C LEU A 253 -28.74 -17.36 -0.26
N GLN A 254 -27.95 -17.88 -1.21
CA GLN A 254 -27.87 -19.30 -1.52
C GLN A 254 -27.15 -20.11 -0.44
N GLU A 255 -26.17 -19.53 0.28
CA GLU A 255 -25.49 -20.17 1.42
C GLU A 255 -26.42 -20.42 2.64
N LYS A 256 -27.65 -19.89 2.63
CA LYS A 256 -28.72 -20.26 3.57
C LYS A 256 -29.71 -21.21 2.88
N PRO A 257 -29.46 -22.53 2.77
CA PRO A 257 -29.94 -23.45 3.81
C PRO A 257 -29.27 -24.87 3.83
N GLU A 258 -28.28 -25.13 4.70
CA GLU A 258 -27.94 -26.52 5.10
C GLU A 258 -27.88 -26.73 6.62
N ALA A 259 -27.74 -25.68 7.43
CA ALA A 259 -27.69 -25.78 8.89
C ALA A 259 -29.05 -26.07 9.58
N ALA A 260 -30.13 -26.28 8.82
CA ALA A 260 -31.48 -26.52 9.36
C ALA A 260 -31.98 -27.98 9.23
N ARG A 261 -31.16 -28.91 8.71
CA ARG A 261 -31.60 -30.30 8.46
C ARG A 261 -31.03 -31.40 9.38
N GLU A 262 -30.13 -31.09 10.31
CA GLU A 262 -29.59 -32.09 11.26
C GLU A 262 -30.15 -31.96 12.69
N GLY A 263 -31.35 -31.38 12.84
CA GLY A 263 -32.01 -31.18 14.14
C GLY A 263 -33.27 -32.02 14.40
N ARG A 264 -33.54 -33.05 13.60
CA ARG A 264 -34.69 -33.97 13.82
C ARG A 264 -34.39 -35.38 13.31
N THR A 265 -33.74 -36.19 14.14
CA THR A 265 -33.96 -37.64 14.24
C THR A 265 -33.09 -38.19 15.37
N GLY A 266 -33.71 -38.84 16.36
CA GLY A 266 -33.03 -39.64 17.39
C GLY A 266 -33.35 -39.20 18.80
#